data_AF-S9SDA1-F1
#
_entry.id   AF-S9SDA1-F1
#
_cell.length_a   1.000
_cell.length_b   1.000
_cell.length_c   1.000
_cell.angle_alpha   90.00
_cell.angle_beta   90.00
_cell.angle_gamma   90.00
#
_symmetry.space_group_name_H-M   'P 1'
#
loop_
_entity.id
_entity.type
_entity.pdbx_description
1 polymer ?
#
loop_
_entity_poly.entity_id
_entity_poly.type
_entity_poly.pdbx_seq_one_letter_code
_entity_poly.pdbx_strand_id
1 'polypeptide(L)' 'MVVLEEAMSRQPGLFDLEDRYAELSKAGDPQEKLLRVVSFEAFRYRLDKALNRSDRARGGRPPHDAV' A
#
# COMPACT_ATOMS: atom_id res chain seq x y z
N MET A 1 24.62 4.72 -9.81
CA MET A 1 23.49 5.47 -10.40
C MET A 1 23.13 4.86 -11.76
N VAL A 2 22.73 3.59 -11.81
CA VAL A 2 22.35 2.89 -13.07
C VAL A 2 21.15 1.93 -12.85
N VAL A 3 20.49 1.94 -11.69
CA VAL A 3 19.39 0.98 -11.39
C VAL A 3 18.07 1.66 -11.05
N LEU A 4 17.96 2.98 -11.17
CA LEU A 4 16.76 3.72 -10.75
C LEU A 4 15.93 4.33 -11.92
N GLU A 5 16.29 4.06 -13.18
CA GLU A 5 15.61 4.68 -14.34
C GLU A 5 14.67 3.74 -15.13
N GLU A 6 14.77 2.41 -14.98
CA GLU A 6 13.99 1.46 -15.81
C GLU A 6 12.51 1.33 -15.38
N ALA A 7 12.13 1.78 -14.19
CA ALA A 7 10.81 1.46 -13.63
C ALA A 7 9.66 2.40 -14.05
N MET A 8 9.92 3.48 -14.79
CA MET A 8 8.92 4.54 -15.02
C MET A 8 8.28 4.57 -16.43
N SER A 9 8.52 3.59 -17.30
CA SER A 9 7.94 3.61 -18.66
C SER A 9 7.46 2.26 -19.21
N ARG A 10 7.61 1.15 -18.48
CA ARG A 10 7.14 -0.17 -18.94
C ARG A 10 5.81 -0.52 -18.27
N GLN A 11 4.78 -0.75 -19.07
CA GLN A 11 3.55 -1.33 -18.56
C GLN A 11 3.87 -2.70 -17.97
N PRO A 12 3.56 -2.96 -16.69
CA PRO A 12 3.77 -4.27 -16.10
C PRO A 12 2.96 -5.32 -16.86
N GLY A 13 3.56 -6.50 -17.02
CA GLY A 13 2.89 -7.70 -17.47
C GLY A 13 1.78 -8.11 -16.51
N LEU A 14 0.91 -9.01 -16.98
CA LEU A 14 -0.30 -9.41 -16.24
C LEU A 14 0.01 -9.97 -14.84
N PHE A 15 1.14 -10.66 -14.69
CA PHE A 15 1.54 -11.36 -13.47
C PHE A 15 2.66 -10.66 -12.69
N ASP A 16 3.19 -9.54 -13.18
CA ASP A 16 4.35 -8.87 -12.58
C ASP A 16 4.10 -8.48 -11.11
N LEU A 17 2.85 -8.16 -10.75
CA LEU A 17 2.49 -7.87 -9.37
C LEU A 17 2.54 -9.11 -8.48
N GLU A 18 2.01 -10.24 -8.96
CA GLU A 18 1.98 -11.50 -8.22
C GLU A 18 3.41 -12.03 -8.03
N ASP A 19 4.23 -11.98 -9.07
CA ASP A 19 5.64 -12.35 -9.02
C ASP A 19 6.40 -11.48 -8.02
N ARG A 20 6.20 -10.15 -8.07
CA ARG A 20 6.79 -9.22 -7.11
C ARG A 20 6.35 -9.51 -5.67
N TYR A 21 5.06 -9.79 -5.43
CA TYR A 21 4.60 -10.16 -4.10
C TYR A 21 5.23 -11.47 -3.64
N ALA A 22 5.34 -12.48 -4.51
CA ALA A 22 5.98 -13.75 -4.17
C ALA A 22 7.47 -13.57 -3.81
N GLU A 23 8.19 -12.70 -4.51
CA GLU A 23 9.58 -12.35 -4.16
C GLU A 23 9.67 -11.65 -2.80
N LEU A 24 8.79 -10.68 -2.52
CA LEU A 24 8.73 -9.99 -1.23
C LEU A 24 8.43 -10.95 -0.08
N SER A 25 7.44 -11.83 -0.25
CA SER A 25 7.10 -12.86 0.74
C SER A 25 8.28 -13.80 1.00
N LYS A 26 8.98 -14.26 -0.06
CA LYS A 26 10.19 -15.10 0.07
C LYS A 26 11.32 -14.38 0.82
N ALA A 27 11.49 -13.08 0.61
CA ALA A 27 12.46 -12.25 1.33
C ALA A 27 12.05 -11.99 2.80
N GLY A 28 10.83 -12.39 3.18
CA GLY A 28 10.31 -12.26 4.53
C GLY A 28 9.72 -10.89 4.81
N ASP A 29 8.84 -10.44 3.91
CA ASP A 29 8.11 -9.17 3.97
C ASP A 29 7.70 -8.80 5.41
N PRO A 30 8.24 -7.70 5.96
CA PRO A 30 7.84 -7.21 7.28
C PRO A 30 6.34 -6.98 7.41
N GLN A 31 5.64 -6.58 6.34
CA GLN A 31 4.21 -6.31 6.38
C GLN A 31 3.41 -7.59 6.70
N GLU A 32 3.75 -8.73 6.10
CA GLU A 32 3.12 -10.02 6.44
C GLU A 32 3.29 -10.40 7.91
N LYS A 33 4.48 -10.12 8.49
CA LYS A 33 4.74 -10.39 9.91
C LYS A 33 3.94 -9.45 10.79
N LEU A 34 3.88 -8.16 10.45
CA LEU A 34 3.12 -7.16 11.19
C LEU A 34 1.62 -7.46 11.17
N LEU A 35 1.07 -7.89 10.04
CA LEU A 35 -0.34 -8.28 9.92
C LEU A 35 -0.76 -9.40 10.88
N ARG A 36 0.18 -10.23 11.35
CA ARG A 36 -0.08 -11.30 12.32
C ARG A 36 -0.08 -10.83 13.77
N VAL A 37 0.64 -9.76 14.08
CA VAL A 37 0.90 -9.34 15.47
C VAL A 37 0.29 -7.97 15.80
N VAL A 38 0.02 -7.14 14.81
CA VAL A 38 -0.57 -5.81 14.97
C VAL A 38 -2.02 -5.85 14.51
N SER A 39 -2.93 -5.55 15.43
CA SER A 39 -4.32 -5.24 15.08
C SER A 39 -4.39 -3.82 14.52
N PHE A 40 -4.20 -3.67 13.21
CA PHE A 40 -4.24 -2.36 12.54
C PHE A 40 -5.60 -1.66 12.74
N GLU A 41 -6.69 -2.42 12.78
CA GLU A 41 -8.04 -1.93 13.06
C GLU A 41 -8.16 -1.19 14.40
N ALA A 42 -7.35 -1.55 15.41
CA ALA A 42 -7.33 -0.83 16.68
C ALA A 42 -6.93 0.65 16.54
N PHE A 43 -6.26 1.03 15.44
CA PHE A 43 -5.86 2.40 15.16
C PHE A 43 -6.88 3.19 14.34
N ARG A 44 -7.89 2.54 13.75
CA ARG A 44 -8.81 3.15 12.78
C ARG A 44 -9.43 4.45 13.27
N TYR A 45 -9.97 4.47 14.49
CA TYR A 45 -10.55 5.68 15.08
C TYR A 45 -9.56 6.86 15.16
N ARG A 46 -8.30 6.58 15.55
CA ARG A 46 -7.28 7.63 15.65
C ARG A 46 -6.86 8.10 14.26
N LEU A 47 -6.74 7.18 13.30
CA LEU A 47 -6.37 7.48 11.92
C LEU A 47 -7.46 8.30 11.22
N ASP A 48 -8.74 7.91 11.34
CA ASP A 48 -9.84 8.66 10.74
C ASP A 48 -9.90 10.10 11.26
N LYS A 49 -9.66 10.30 12.56
CA LYS A 49 -9.56 11.64 13.15
C LYS A 49 -8.34 12.42 12.67
N ALA A 50 -7.17 11.78 12.61
CA ALA A 50 -5.91 12.44 12.26
C ALA A 50 -5.80 12.77 10.76
N LEU A 51 -6.33 11.91 9.90
CA LEU A 51 -6.26 12.06 8.45
C LEU A 51 -7.10 13.24 7.94
N ASN A 52 -8.06 13.72 8.73
CA ASN A 52 -8.86 14.93 8.46
C ASN A 52 -9.35 15.01 6.99
N ARG A 53 -9.87 13.88 6.50
CA ARG A 53 -10.28 13.73 5.09
C ARG A 53 -11.43 14.69 4.78
N SER A 54 -11.39 15.33 3.61
CA SER A 54 -12.46 16.23 3.20
C SER A 54 -13.77 15.49 2.94
N ASP A 55 -14.88 16.24 2.99
CA ASP A 55 -16.25 15.77 2.73
C ASP A 55 -16.50 15.30 1.28
N ARG A 56 -15.51 15.46 0.40
CA ARG A 56 -15.56 15.13 -1.04
C ARG A 56 -16.60 15.91 -1.84
N ALA A 57 -17.06 17.08 -1.36
CA ALA A 57 -18.04 17.90 -2.10
C ALA A 57 -17.56 18.36 -3.48
N ARG A 58 -16.24 18.42 -3.71
CA ARG A 58 -15.62 18.82 -4.99
C ARG A 58 -15.23 17.64 -5.90
N GLY A 59 -15.59 16.41 -5.53
CA GLY A 59 -15.18 15.19 -6.25
C GLY A 59 -13.70 14.81 -6.02
N GLY A 60 -13.23 13.80 -6.75
CA GLY A 60 -11.85 13.29 -6.69
C GLY A 60 -11.77 11.77 -6.49
N ARG A 61 -10.54 11.22 -6.54
CA ARG A 61 -10.31 9.79 -6.27
C ARG A 61 -10.71 9.48 -4.82
N PRO A 62 -11.45 8.39 -4.56
CA PRO A 62 -11.70 7.96 -3.19
C PRO A 62 -10.38 7.78 -2.42
N PRO A 63 -10.35 8.16 -1.13
CA PRO A 63 -9.19 7.90 -0.30
C PRO A 63 -8.99 6.39 -0.15
N HIS A 64 -7.75 5.98 0.09
CA HIS A 64 -7.46 4.60 0.48
C HIS A 64 -8.17 4.24 1.78
N ASP A 65 -8.32 2.95 2.08
CA ASP A 65 -8.74 2.58 3.41
C ASP A 65 -7.76 3.11 4.46
N ALA A 66 -8.24 3.36 5.68
CA ALA A 66 -7.40 3.90 6.73
C ALA A 66 -6.39 2.86 7.25
N VAL A 67 -6.66 1.57 7.05
CA VAL A 67 -5.85 0.43 7.50
C VAL A 67 -5.66 -0.59 6.39
#